data_AF-A0A948XNF8-F1
#
_entry.id   AF-A0A948XNF8-F1
#
_cell.length_a   1.000
_cell.length_b   1.000
_cell.length_c   1.000
_cell.angle_alpha   90.00
_cell.angle_beta   90.00
_cell.angle_gamma   90.00
#
_symmetry.space_group_name_H-M   'P 1'
#
loop_
_entity.id
_entity.type
_entity.pdbx_description
1 polymer ?
#
loop_
_entity_poly.entity_id
_entity_poly.type
_entity_poly.pdbx_seq_one_letter_code
_entity_poly.pdbx_strand_id
1 'polypeptide(L)' 'MSRSITIVEVGPRDGLQNEKAVLEPTVRAELVRRLEAAGARRIEAVSFVHPKYVPQMAGAEEVMA' A
#
# COMPACT_ATOMS: atom_id res chain seq x y z
N MET A 1 23.58 0.97 24.31
CA MET A 1 23.28 0.84 22.87
C MET A 1 21.78 0.71 22.70
N SER A 2 21.10 1.69 22.10
CA SER A 2 19.69 1.53 21.72
C SER A 2 19.60 0.60 20.52
N ARG A 3 18.75 -0.42 20.59
CA ARG A 3 18.53 -1.35 19.48
C ARG A 3 17.71 -0.66 18.40
N SER A 4 18.17 -0.64 17.15
CA SER A 4 17.38 -0.10 16.04
C SER A 4 16.27 -1.08 15.66
N ILE A 5 15.08 -0.55 15.40
CA ILE A 5 13.92 -1.30 14.94
C ILE A 5 13.52 -0.71 13.59
N THR A 6 13.27 -1.57 12.61
CA THR A 6 12.70 -1.18 11.31
C THR A 6 11.26 -1.68 11.25
N ILE A 7 10.34 -0.76 11.00
CA ILE A 7 8.94 -1.06 10.73
C ILE A 7 8.76 -1.07 9.20
N VAL A 8 8.09 -2.10 8.70
CA VAL A 8 7.69 -2.21 7.29
C VAL A 8 6.18 -2.11 7.25
N GLU A 9 5.68 -1.04 6.64
CA GLU A 9 4.26 -0.80 6.49
C GLU A 9 3.75 -1.58 5.27
N VAL A 10 2.81 -2.50 5.50
CA VAL A 10 2.26 -3.39 4.47
C VAL A 10 0.77 -3.19 4.25
N GLY A 11 0.14 -2.28 4.98
CA GLY A 11 -1.29 -1.94 4.88
C GLY A 11 -1.74 -1.61 3.45
N PRO A 12 -1.02 -0.76 2.68
CA PRO A 12 -1.44 -0.42 1.32
C PRO A 12 -1.44 -1.61 0.34
N ARG A 13 -0.58 -2.62 0.57
CA ARG A 13 -0.53 -3.84 -0.25
C ARG A 13 -1.26 -4.99 0.41
N ASP A 14 -0.67 -5.58 1.44
CA ASP A 14 -1.15 -6.80 2.07
C ASP A 14 -2.44 -6.57 2.87
N GLY A 15 -2.57 -5.42 3.51
CA GLY A 15 -3.81 -5.03 4.19
C GLY A 15 -4.97 -4.94 3.20
N LEU A 16 -4.89 -3.99 2.26
CA LEU A 16 -5.96 -3.75 1.28
C LEU A 16 -6.26 -4.96 0.39
N GLN A 17 -5.27 -5.79 0.06
CA GLN A 17 -5.49 -7.01 -0.71
C GLN A 17 -6.45 -8.00 -0.01
N ASN A 18 -6.45 -8.03 1.32
CA ASN A 18 -7.30 -8.91 2.11
C ASN A 18 -8.64 -8.27 2.52
N GLU A 19 -8.87 -7.01 2.15
CA GLU A 19 -10.11 -6.31 2.44
C GLU A 19 -11.20 -6.61 1.40
N LYS A 20 -12.46 -6.54 1.86
CA LYS A 20 -13.63 -6.72 0.99
C LYS A 20 -13.86 -5.54 0.06
N ALA A 21 -13.48 -4.34 0.50
CA ALA A 21 -13.65 -3.11 -0.27
C ALA A 21 -12.53 -2.95 -1.29
N VAL A 22 -12.89 -2.62 -2.53
CA VAL A 22 -11.93 -2.18 -3.56
C VAL A 22 -11.92 -0.66 -3.53
N LEU A 23 -10.73 -0.09 -3.33
CA LEU A 23 -10.54 1.36 -3.28
C LEU A 23 -9.98 1.86 -4.62
N GLU A 24 -10.48 3.02 -5.06
CA GLU A 24 -9.94 3.70 -6.23
C GLU A 24 -8.43 3.96 -6.09
N PRO A 25 -7.64 3.93 -7.17
CA PRO A 25 -6.20 4.21 -7.14
C PRO A 25 -5.85 5.51 -6.41
N THR A 26 -6.62 6.58 -6.62
CA THR A 26 -6.41 7.88 -5.97
C THR A 26 -6.51 7.81 -4.44
N VAL A 27 -7.44 7.01 -3.91
CA VAL A 27 -7.62 6.81 -2.47
C VAL A 27 -6.46 6.01 -1.89
N ARG A 28 -5.98 5.00 -2.61
CA ARG A 28 -4.82 4.19 -2.20
C ARG A 28 -3.53 5.01 -2.21
N ALA A 29 -3.33 5.86 -3.21
CA ALA A 29 -2.20 6.79 -3.26
C ALA A 29 -2.21 7.77 -2.07
N GLU A 30 -3.38 8.30 -1.72
CA GLU A 30 -3.53 9.17 -0.55
C GLU A 30 -3.22 8.44 0.76
N LEU A 31 -3.60 7.17 0.91
CA LEU A 31 -3.20 6.35 2.06
C LEU A 31 -1.67 6.26 2.18
N VAL A 32 -0.96 5.97 1.09
CA VAL A 32 0.51 5.89 1.08
C VAL A 32 1.13 7.23 1.49
N ARG A 33 0.64 8.35 0.94
CA ARG A 33 1.11 9.70 1.31
C ARG A 33 0.91 10.01 2.78
N ARG A 34 -0.23 9.59 3.36
CA ARG A 34 -0.49 9.77 4.80
C ARG A 34 0.43 8.92 5.67
N LEU A 35 0.73 7.70 5.27
CA LEU A 35 1.68 6.83 5.99
C LEU A 35 3.09 7.40 5.96
N GLU A 36 3.53 7.92 4.81
CA GLU A 36 4.79 8.64 4.68
C GLU A 36 4.83 9.88 5.60
N ALA A 37 3.78 10.70 5.59
CA ALA A 37 3.64 11.87 6.46
C ALA A 37 3.63 11.50 7.95
N ALA A 38 3.12 10.31 8.31
CA ALA A 38 3.15 9.76 9.67
C ALA A 38 4.54 9.21 10.07
N GLY A 39 5.51 9.20 9.16
CA GLY A 39 6.88 8.80 9.43
C GLY A 39 7.24 7.37 9.02
N ALA A 40 6.36 6.65 8.30
CA ALA A 40 6.73 5.36 7.74
C ALA A 40 7.88 5.54 6.73
N ARG A 41 8.90 4.69 6.84
CA ARG A 41 10.13 4.77 6.01
C ARG A 41 10.26 3.66 5.00
N ARG A 42 9.55 2.55 5.20
CA ARG A 42 9.52 1.42 4.27
C ARG A 42 8.06 0.98 4.13
N ILE A 43 7.49 1.18 2.94
CA ILE A 43 6.08 0.96 2.65
C ILE A 43 5.98 0.04 1.44
N GLU A 44 5.22 -1.04 1.55
CA GLU A 44 4.77 -1.81 0.39
C GLU A 44 3.51 -1.14 -0.16
N ALA A 45 3.71 -0.25 -1.14
CA ALA A 45 2.64 0.61 -1.66
C ALA A 45 1.62 -0.12 -2.52
N VAL A 46 2.06 -1.07 -3.36
CA VAL A 46 1.23 -1.75 -4.36
C VAL A 46 1.73 -3.18 -4.65
N SER A 47 0.93 -3.94 -5.41
CA SER A 47 1.32 -5.22 -6.02
C SER A 47 0.94 -5.25 -7.50
N PHE A 48 1.88 -5.60 -8.37
CA PHE A 48 1.66 -5.74 -9.82
C PHE A 48 1.21 -7.17 -10.19
N VAL A 49 0.13 -7.61 -9.56
CA VAL A 49 -0.49 -8.93 -9.79
C VAL A 49 -1.64 -8.81 -10.79
N HIS A 50 -2.04 -9.95 -11.35
CA HIS A 50 -3.11 -9.96 -12.35
C HIS A 50 -4.45 -9.52 -11.73
N PRO A 51 -5.07 -8.43 -12.21
CA PRO A 51 -6.21 -7.77 -11.53
C PRO A 51 -7.48 -8.64 -11.50
N LYS A 52 -7.63 -9.58 -12.45
CA LYS A 52 -8.72 -10.56 -12.41
C LYS A 52 -8.70 -11.44 -11.16
N TYR A 53 -7.52 -11.78 -10.64
CA TYR A 53 -7.39 -12.66 -9.48
C TYR A 53 -7.27 -11.88 -8.17
N VAL A 54 -6.79 -10.64 -8.25
CA VAL A 54 -6.65 -9.74 -7.11
C VAL A 54 -7.18 -8.34 -7.47
N PRO A 55 -8.51 -8.17 -7.53
CA PRO A 55 -9.13 -6.92 -7.98
C PRO A 55 -8.77 -5.71 -7.11
N GLN A 56 -8.49 -5.92 -5.82
CA GLN A 56 -8.06 -4.88 -4.88
C GLN A 56 -6.75 -4.19 -5.33
N MET A 57 -5.93 -4.88 -6.11
CA MET A 57 -4.63 -4.40 -6.59
C MET A 57 -4.65 -3.88 -8.04
N ALA A 58 -5.82 -3.84 -8.69
CA ALA A 58 -5.95 -3.26 -10.03
C ALA A 58 -5.50 -1.79 -10.06
N GLY A 59 -4.95 -1.29 -11.18
CA GLY A 59 -4.50 0.10 -11.32
C GLY A 59 -3.31 0.47 -10.43
N ALA A 60 -2.39 -0.48 -10.20
CA ALA A 60 -1.19 -0.25 -9.40
C ALA A 60 -0.26 0.82 -10.02
N GLU A 61 -0.22 0.90 -11.35
CA GLU A 61 0.52 1.90 -12.10
C GLU A 61 0.04 3.32 -11.79
N GLU A 62 -1.28 3.51 -11.65
CA GLU A 62 -1.89 4.80 -11.33
C GLU A 62 -1.60 5.25 -9.90
N VAL A 63 -1.43 4.31 -8.96
CA VAL A 63 -1.02 4.62 -7.58
C VAL A 63 0.44 5.09 -7.54
N MET A 64 1.28 4.60 -8.46
CA MET A 64 2.72 4.86 -8.51
C MET A 64 3.13 6.04 -9.40
N ALA A 65 2.19 6.65 -10.12
CA ALA A 65 2.41 7.80 -11.00
C ALA A 65 2.53 9.12 -10.22
#